data_AF-A0A0P0WTK4-F1
#
_entry.id   AF-A0A0P0WTK4-F1
#
_cell.length_a   1.000
_cell.length_b   1.000
_cell.length_c   1.000
_cell.angle_alpha   90.00
_cell.angle_beta   90.00
_cell.angle_gamma   90.00
#
_symmetry.space_group_name_H-M   'P 1'
#
loop_
_entity.id
_entity.type
_entity.pdbx_description
1 polymer ?
#
loop_
_entity_poly.entity_id
_entity_poly.type
_entity_poly.pdbx_seq_one_letter_code
_entity_poly.pdbx_strand_id
1 'polypeptide(L)'
;MKKSMNYNGVEFFTFGEDNKLKVFPQNTYKFKPKTHIILDEVQECILDNFWYQYNNKREEKGYMLSILNSLAEYFHLMNDIMPTSENNEVIQQKPIYVVFDGKLPGVYISFEEIVAQKIDAKLMGGLSWKKYIDFDEALT
;
A
#
# COMPACT_ATOMS: atom_id res chain seq x y z
N MET A 1 1.92 -6.58 -10.81
CA MET A 1 1.79 -5.62 -9.68
C MET A 1 1.42 -6.41 -8.44
N LYS A 2 1.66 -5.93 -7.21
CA LYS A 2 1.27 -6.70 -6.00
C LYS A 2 0.34 -5.88 -5.13
N LYS A 3 -0.80 -6.45 -4.75
CA LYS A 3 -1.69 -5.85 -3.76
C LYS A 3 -1.16 -6.17 -2.37
N SER A 4 -1.22 -5.22 -1.45
CA SER A 4 -0.74 -5.36 -0.08
C SER A 4 -1.60 -4.52 0.87
N MET A 5 -1.58 -4.84 2.15
CA MET A 5 -2.25 -4.06 3.18
C MET A 5 -1.21 -3.65 4.23
N ASN A 6 -1.24 -2.39 4.62
CA ASN A 6 -0.41 -1.92 5.73
C ASN A 6 -1.08 -2.21 7.08
N TYR A 7 -0.34 -1.94 8.16
CA TYR A 7 -0.82 -2.11 9.54
C TYR A 7 -2.06 -1.30 9.91
N ASN A 8 -2.31 -0.21 9.20
CA ASN A 8 -3.45 0.66 9.45
C ASN A 8 -4.69 0.22 8.66
N GLY A 9 -4.65 -0.96 8.02
CA GLY A 9 -5.74 -1.48 7.18
C GLY A 9 -5.88 -0.76 5.84
N VAL A 10 -4.90 0.04 5.43
CA VAL A 10 -4.91 0.72 4.14
C VAL A 10 -4.30 -0.20 3.11
N GLU A 11 -5.05 -0.45 2.05
CA GLU A 11 -4.62 -1.26 0.91
C GLU A 11 -3.80 -0.43 -0.08
N PHE A 12 -2.80 -1.06 -0.70
CA PHE A 12 -1.95 -0.46 -1.72
C PHE A 12 -1.56 -1.46 -2.81
N PHE A 13 -1.33 -0.96 -4.02
CA PHE A 13 -0.60 -1.68 -5.05
C PHE A 13 0.85 -1.21 -5.10
N THR A 14 1.79 -2.15 -5.00
CA THR A 14 3.22 -1.88 -5.12
C THR A 14 3.71 -2.19 -6.53
N PHE A 15 4.48 -1.26 -7.10
CA PHE A 15 5.11 -1.39 -8.42
C PHE A 15 6.55 -0.84 -8.40
N GLY A 16 7.52 -1.73 -8.56
CA GLY A 16 8.91 -1.41 -8.22
C GLY A 16 9.13 -1.38 -6.70
N GLU A 17 10.28 -0.87 -6.28
CA GLU A 17 10.69 -0.87 -4.86
C GLU A 17 10.01 0.27 -4.09
N ASP A 18 9.91 1.46 -4.70
CA ASP A 18 9.49 2.67 -4.00
C ASP A 18 8.06 3.12 -4.29
N ASN A 19 7.42 2.60 -5.34
CA ASN A 19 6.13 3.13 -5.77
C ASN A 19 4.95 2.33 -5.22
N LYS A 20 4.01 3.05 -4.61
CA LYS A 20 2.78 2.53 -4.03
C LYS A 20 1.58 3.34 -4.51
N LEU A 21 0.55 2.70 -5.05
CA LEU A 21 -0.76 3.31 -5.28
C LEU A 21 -1.67 3.00 -4.11
N LYS A 22 -2.27 4.02 -3.50
CA LYS A 22 -3.21 3.83 -2.39
C LYS A 22 -4.57 3.39 -2.94
N VAL A 23 -5.08 2.27 -2.46
CA VAL A 23 -6.46 1.86 -2.74
C VAL A 23 -7.36 2.62 -1.77
N PHE A 24 -8.25 3.46 -2.29
CA PHE A 24 -9.20 4.18 -1.46
C PHE A 24 -10.36 3.26 -1.08
N PRO A 25 -10.86 3.33 0.17
CA PRO A 25 -12.09 2.62 0.54
C PRO A 25 -13.25 3.12 -0.32
N GLN A 26 -14.32 2.33 -0.44
CA GLN A 26 -15.53 2.74 -1.15
C GLN A 26 -16.05 4.07 -0.57
N ASN A 27 -15.84 5.16 -1.30
CA ASN A 27 -16.23 6.50 -0.90
C ASN A 27 -16.68 7.31 -2.13
N THR A 28 -17.18 8.52 -1.91
CA THR A 28 -17.65 9.42 -2.97
C THR A 28 -16.52 10.03 -3.80
N TYR A 29 -15.25 9.77 -3.46
CA TYR A 29 -14.07 10.32 -4.14
C TYR A 29 -13.53 9.40 -5.23
N LYS A 30 -14.27 8.39 -5.66
CA LYS A 30 -13.87 7.59 -6.83
C LYS A 30 -14.08 8.36 -8.13
N PHE A 31 -13.15 8.22 -9.06
CA PHE A 31 -13.36 8.66 -10.43
C PHE A 31 -14.46 7.82 -11.07
N LYS A 32 -15.36 8.47 -11.80
CA LYS A 32 -16.48 7.80 -12.47
C LYS A 32 -16.30 7.91 -13.98
N PRO A 33 -15.71 6.88 -14.63
CA PRO A 33 -15.58 6.87 -16.08
C PRO A 33 -16.96 6.80 -16.75
N LYS A 34 -16.99 7.03 -18.07
CA LYS A 34 -18.19 6.81 -18.88
C LYS A 34 -18.58 5.34 -18.86
N THR A 35 -19.87 5.07 -19.06
CA THR A 35 -20.48 3.74 -18.88
C THR A 35 -19.94 2.65 -19.80
N HIS A 36 -19.34 3.01 -20.94
CA HIS A 36 -18.77 2.04 -21.88
C HIS A 36 -17.33 1.64 -21.55
N ILE A 37 -16.65 2.37 -20.67
CA ILE A 37 -15.25 2.15 -20.33
C ILE A 37 -15.15 0.98 -19.34
N ILE A 38 -14.32 -0.01 -19.68
CA ILE A 38 -14.01 -1.16 -18.84
C ILE A 38 -12.56 -1.05 -18.36
N LEU A 39 -12.37 -1.09 -17.04
CA LEU A 39 -11.08 -0.95 -16.38
C LEU A 39 -10.83 -2.16 -15.46
N ASP A 40 -9.55 -2.52 -15.31
CA ASP A 40 -9.14 -3.43 -14.24
C ASP A 40 -8.97 -2.70 -12.89
N GLU A 41 -8.80 -3.46 -11.81
CA GLU A 41 -8.67 -2.91 -10.45
C GLU A 41 -7.48 -1.93 -10.29
N VAL A 42 -6.38 -2.18 -11.01
CA VAL A 42 -5.18 -1.33 -10.96
C VAL A 42 -5.42 -0.02 -11.70
N GLN A 43 -6.04 -0.08 -12.87
CA GLN A 43 -6.41 1.08 -13.68
C GLN A 43 -7.41 1.98 -12.96
N GLU A 44 -8.43 1.39 -12.34
CA GLU A 44 -9.33 2.13 -11.45
C GLU A 44 -8.56 2.82 -10.32
N CYS A 45 -7.64 2.10 -9.67
CA CYS A 45 -6.83 2.66 -8.59
C CYS A 45 -5.95 3.82 -9.06
N ILE A 46 -5.36 3.76 -10.26
CA ILE A 46 -4.59 4.86 -10.86
C ILE A 46 -5.47 6.10 -11.03
N LEU A 47 -6.65 5.95 -11.63
CA LEU A 47 -7.57 7.07 -11.87
C LEU A 47 -8.07 7.68 -10.56
N ASP A 48 -8.38 6.85 -9.57
CA ASP A 48 -8.79 7.30 -8.22
C ASP A 48 -7.68 8.11 -7.53
N ASN A 49 -6.42 7.67 -7.62
CA ASN A 49 -5.29 8.40 -7.05
C ASN A 49 -5.10 9.77 -7.69
N PHE A 50 -5.18 9.86 -9.02
CA PHE A 50 -5.14 11.15 -9.68
C PHE A 50 -6.33 12.01 -9.25
N TRP A 51 -7.55 11.50 -9.39
CA TRP A 51 -8.76 12.24 -9.04
C TRP A 51 -8.75 12.77 -7.60
N TYR A 52 -8.25 12.00 -6.64
CA TYR A 52 -8.04 12.43 -5.26
C TYR A 52 -7.07 13.62 -5.16
N GLN A 53 -5.89 13.52 -5.80
CA GLN A 53 -4.89 14.59 -5.78
C GLN A 53 -5.44 15.90 -6.35
N TYR A 54 -6.24 15.83 -7.41
CA TYR A 54 -6.76 17.02 -8.08
C TYR A 54 -8.00 17.60 -7.41
N ASN A 55 -8.83 16.80 -6.73
CA ASN A 55 -9.90 17.35 -5.91
C ASN A 55 -9.37 18.29 -4.80
N ASN A 56 -8.12 18.10 -4.39
CA ASN A 56 -7.43 18.99 -3.44
C ASN A 56 -6.88 20.28 -4.10
N LYS A 57 -6.77 20.36 -5.44
CA LYS A 57 -6.27 21.52 -6.20
C LYS A 57 -7.35 22.04 -7.16
N ARG A 58 -8.17 22.98 -6.69
CA ARG A 58 -9.46 23.35 -7.31
C ARG A 58 -9.38 24.11 -8.64
N GLU A 59 -8.23 24.61 -9.05
CA GLU A 59 -8.12 25.65 -10.10
C GLU A 59 -8.28 25.12 -11.54
N GLU A 60 -8.12 23.81 -11.79
CA GLU A 60 -8.09 23.23 -13.15
C GLU A 60 -9.02 22.03 -13.35
N LYS A 61 -10.16 21.98 -12.63
CA LYS A 61 -11.04 20.80 -12.62
C LYS A 61 -11.48 20.32 -14.01
N GLY A 62 -11.81 21.24 -14.93
CA GLY A 62 -12.27 20.89 -16.27
C GLY A 62 -11.19 20.24 -17.14
N TYR A 63 -10.00 20.83 -17.15
CA TYR A 63 -8.85 20.29 -17.89
C TYR A 63 -8.45 18.92 -17.34
N MET A 64 -8.38 18.78 -16.02
CA MET A 64 -8.05 17.49 -15.42
C MET A 64 -9.10 16.42 -15.72
N LEU A 65 -10.38 16.77 -15.66
CA LEU A 65 -11.45 15.85 -15.99
C LEU A 65 -11.32 15.35 -17.44
N SER A 66 -10.90 16.21 -18.37
CA SER A 66 -10.64 15.80 -19.75
C SER A 66 -9.48 14.80 -19.84
N ILE A 67 -8.38 15.04 -19.12
CA ILE A 67 -7.21 14.13 -19.07
C ILE A 67 -7.61 12.77 -18.51
N LEU A 68 -8.33 12.72 -17.38
CA LEU A 68 -8.74 11.46 -16.76
C LEU A 68 -9.68 10.65 -17.65
N ASN A 69 -10.60 11.33 -18.33
CA ASN A 69 -11.48 10.66 -19.30
C ASN A 69 -10.66 10.10 -20.48
N SER A 70 -9.73 10.86 -21.05
CA SER A 70 -8.86 10.38 -22.12
C SER A 70 -8.00 9.19 -21.68
N LEU A 71 -7.48 9.20 -20.46
CA LEU A 71 -6.71 8.09 -19.91
C LEU A 71 -7.57 6.85 -19.69
N ALA A 72 -8.81 7.02 -19.22
CA ALA A 72 -9.76 5.93 -19.05
C ALA A 72 -10.12 5.26 -20.40
N GLU A 73 -10.36 6.06 -21.44
CA GLU A 73 -10.57 5.55 -22.81
C GLU A 73 -9.34 4.80 -23.34
N TYR A 74 -8.14 5.31 -23.04
CA TYR A 74 -6.90 4.62 -23.42
C TYR A 74 -6.76 3.26 -22.74
N PHE A 75 -7.01 3.17 -21.43
CA PHE A 75 -6.99 1.88 -20.73
C PHE A 75 -8.01 0.90 -21.28
N HIS A 76 -9.23 1.37 -21.55
CA HIS A 76 -10.27 0.54 -22.17
C HIS A 76 -9.82 -0.04 -23.51
N LEU A 77 -9.23 0.78 -24.38
CA LEU A 77 -8.67 0.32 -25.67
C LEU A 77 -7.53 -0.70 -25.47
N MET A 78 -6.66 -0.47 -24.49
CA MET A 78 -5.52 -1.36 -24.23
C MET A 78 -5.94 -2.71 -23.65
N ASN A 79 -7.02 -2.76 -22.88
CA ASN A 79 -7.56 -4.00 -22.31
C ASN A 79 -8.02 -4.98 -23.39
N ASP A 80 -8.51 -4.47 -24.53
CA ASP A 80 -8.87 -5.32 -25.68
C ASP A 80 -7.64 -5.93 -26.37
N ILE A 81 -6.46 -5.32 -26.20
CA ILE A 81 -5.21 -5.73 -26.87
C ILE A 81 -4.35 -6.61 -25.94
N MET A 82 -4.43 -6.40 -24.63
CA MET A 82 -3.60 -7.06 -23.63
C MET A 82 -4.46 -7.84 -22.62
N PRO A 83 -4.45 -9.19 -22.62
CA PRO A 83 -5.13 -9.95 -21.57
C PRO A 83 -4.45 -9.72 -20.22
N THR A 84 -5.21 -9.21 -19.25
CA THR A 84 -4.77 -8.98 -17.87
C THR A 84 -4.54 -10.32 -17.16
N SER A 85 -3.32 -10.58 -16.69
CA SER A 85 -3.02 -11.79 -15.91
C SER A 85 -3.62 -11.68 -14.50
N GLU A 86 -4.69 -12.44 -14.27
CA GLU A 86 -5.31 -12.66 -12.97
C GLU A 86 -4.35 -13.48 -12.09
N ASN A 87 -3.51 -12.85 -11.27
CA ASN A 87 -2.92 -13.45 -10.07
C ASN A 87 -2.23 -12.37 -9.21
N ASN A 88 -3.02 -11.61 -8.47
CA ASN A 88 -2.49 -10.68 -7.46
C ASN A 88 -2.57 -11.35 -6.07
N GLU A 89 -1.50 -12.05 -5.68
CA GLU A 89 -1.32 -12.49 -4.29
C GLU A 89 -1.16 -11.27 -3.38
N VAL A 90 -2.02 -11.16 -2.36
CA VAL A 90 -1.97 -10.08 -1.38
C VAL A 90 -0.83 -10.34 -0.38
N ILE A 91 0.28 -9.62 -0.49
CA ILE A 91 1.37 -9.70 0.50
C ILE A 91 1.07 -8.71 1.62
N GLN A 92 0.67 -9.19 2.79
CA GLN A 92 0.59 -8.36 3.99
C GLN A 92 2.01 -7.97 4.43
N GLN A 93 2.31 -6.66 4.52
CA GLN A 93 3.60 -6.22 5.06
C GLN A 93 3.66 -6.61 6.54
N LYS A 94 4.70 -7.31 6.99
CA LYS A 94 4.90 -7.74 8.41
C LYS A 94 5.56 -6.61 9.24
N PRO A 95 5.30 -6.47 10.54
CA PRO A 95 5.84 -5.37 11.33
C PRO A 95 7.28 -5.72 11.73
N ILE A 96 8.13 -4.72 11.88
CA ILE A 96 9.52 -4.93 12.29
C ILE A 96 9.64 -4.60 13.77
N TYR A 97 10.29 -5.46 14.54
CA TYR A 97 10.53 -5.29 15.97
C TYR A 97 12.03 -5.29 16.23
N VAL A 98 12.57 -4.20 16.75
CA VAL A 98 13.98 -4.10 17.13
C VAL A 98 14.08 -4.29 18.64
N VAL A 99 14.86 -5.27 19.07
CA VAL A 99 15.23 -5.49 20.47
C VAL A 99 16.58 -4.82 20.70
N PHE A 100 16.64 -3.84 21.60
CA PHE A 100 17.88 -3.13 21.94
C PHE A 100 18.61 -3.86 23.06
N ASP A 101 17.92 -4.15 24.16
CA ASP A 101 18.45 -4.89 25.30
C ASP A 101 17.58 -6.11 25.55
N GLY A 102 18.19 -7.29 25.39
CA GLY A 102 17.58 -8.58 25.61
C GLY A 102 18.64 -9.67 25.52
N LYS A 103 18.21 -10.92 25.65
CA LYS A 103 19.10 -12.08 25.48
C LYS A 103 19.70 -12.13 24.07
N LEU A 104 18.92 -11.70 23.08
CA LEU A 104 19.30 -11.66 21.66
C LEU A 104 18.86 -10.32 21.05
N PRO A 105 19.64 -9.23 21.22
CA PRO A 105 19.40 -7.98 20.52
C PRO A 105 19.39 -8.20 19.00
N GLY A 106 18.51 -7.50 18.29
CA GLY A 106 18.38 -7.67 16.85
C GLY A 106 17.01 -7.28 16.29
N VAL A 107 16.84 -7.53 15.00
CA VAL A 107 15.62 -7.23 14.24
C VAL A 107 14.79 -8.50 14.07
N TYR A 108 13.52 -8.42 14.44
CA TYR A 108 12.56 -9.52 14.43
C TYR A 108 11.34 -9.13 13.61
N ILE A 109 10.72 -10.11 12.95
CA ILE A 109 9.50 -9.90 12.14
C ILE A 109 8.28 -10.45 12.88
N SER A 110 8.46 -11.45 13.75
CA SER A 110 7.38 -12.05 14.51
C SER A 110 7.23 -11.42 15.89
N PHE A 111 6.02 -11.05 16.25
CA PHE A 111 5.71 -10.64 17.63
C PHE A 111 5.90 -11.81 18.61
N GLU A 112 5.74 -13.05 18.16
CA GLU A 112 5.92 -14.25 18.98
C GLU A 112 7.37 -14.39 19.45
N GLU A 113 8.34 -14.02 18.60
CA GLU A 113 9.77 -14.02 18.94
C GLU A 113 10.08 -13.01 20.06
N ILE A 114 9.43 -11.84 20.03
CA ILE A 114 9.54 -10.82 21.09
C ILE A 114 8.92 -11.31 22.39
N VAL A 115 7.77 -11.98 22.33
CA VAL A 115 7.11 -12.54 23.51
C VAL A 115 7.94 -13.67 24.14
N ALA A 116 8.53 -14.56 23.34
CA ALA A 116 9.41 -15.61 23.83
C ALA A 116 10.63 -15.01 24.56
N GLN A 117 11.25 -13.98 23.99
CA GLN A 117 12.35 -13.27 24.64
C GLN A 117 11.92 -12.54 25.91
N LYS A 118 10.70 -12.01 25.96
CA LYS A 118 10.17 -11.35 27.17
C LYS A 118 9.97 -12.34 28.31
N ILE A 119 9.58 -13.58 28.01
CA ILE A 119 9.46 -14.66 29.00
C ILE A 119 10.83 -15.03 29.54
N ASP A 120 11.82 -15.21 28.65
CA ASP A 120 13.22 -15.48 29.03
C ASP A 120 13.86 -14.33 29.83
N ALA A 121 13.63 -13.08 29.42
CA ALA A 121 14.25 -11.89 30.02
C ALA A 121 13.70 -11.54 31.41
N LYS A 122 12.49 -12.02 31.77
CA LYS A 122 12.00 -11.95 33.16
C LYS A 122 12.92 -12.67 34.13
N LEU A 123 13.77 -13.58 33.65
CA LEU A 123 14.78 -14.27 34.46
C LEU A 123 16.11 -13.51 34.56
N MET A 124 16.39 -12.52 33.69
CA MET A 124 17.75 -11.97 33.52
C MET A 124 17.88 -10.43 33.49
N GLY A 125 16.80 -9.64 33.55
CA GLY A 125 16.92 -8.18 33.73
C GLY A 125 16.16 -7.28 32.76
N GLY A 126 15.01 -7.72 32.24
CA GLY A 126 14.14 -6.88 31.41
C GLY A 126 14.46 -6.93 29.91
N LEU A 127 13.51 -6.45 29.10
CA LEU A 127 13.58 -6.45 27.64
C LEU A 127 13.19 -5.05 27.14
N SER A 128 14.09 -4.38 26.43
CA SER A 128 13.81 -3.12 25.74
C SER A 128 13.65 -3.40 24.24
N TRP A 129 12.49 -3.04 23.68
CA TRP A 129 12.19 -3.23 22.26
C TRP A 129 11.28 -2.12 21.74
N LYS A 130 11.35 -1.88 20.43
CA LYS A 130 10.49 -0.92 19.73
C LYS A 130 10.01 -1.51 18.42
N LYS A 131 8.76 -1.20 18.09
CA LYS A 131 8.13 -1.56 16.81
C LYS A 131 8.41 -0.45 15.80
N TYR A 132 8.80 -0.84 14.61
CA TYR A 132 9.04 0.01 13.45
C TYR A 132 8.12 -0.37 12.30
N ILE A 133 7.83 0.64 11.47
CA ILE A 133 6.99 0.50 10.29
C ILE A 133 7.86 0.27 9.05
N ASP A 134 9.05 0.86 9.05
CA ASP A 134 10.02 0.82 7.96
C ASP A 134 11.36 0.26 8.47
N PHE A 135 12.08 -0.47 7.61
CA PHE A 135 13.42 -0.95 7.90
C PHE A 135 14.41 0.22 7.97
N ASP A 136 14.21 1.26 7.16
CA ASP A 136 15.06 2.46 7.17
C ASP A 136 14.90 3.24 8.48
N GLU A 137 13.67 3.31 9.01
CA GLU A 137 13.41 3.90 10.33
C GLU A 137 14.04 3.07 11.46
N ALA A 138 14.12 1.75 11.29
CA ALA A 138 14.75 0.85 12.26
C ALA A 138 16.28 0.97 12.31
N LEU A 139 16.92 1.41 11.21
CA LEU A 139 18.37 1.54 11.08
C LEU A 139 18.92 2.93 11.43
N THR A 140 18.06 3.92 11.63
CA THR A 140 18.43 5.32 11.97
C THR A 140 18.45 5.53 13.47
#